data_AF-A0A4Y9IPP9-F1
#
_entry.id   AF-A0A4Y9IPP9-F1
#
_cell.length_a   1.000
_cell.length_b   1.000
_cell.length_c   1.000
_cell.angle_alpha   90.00
_cell.angle_beta   90.00
_cell.angle_gamma   90.00
#
_symmetry.space_group_name_H-M   'P 1'
#
loop_
_entity.id
_entity.type
_entity.pdbx_description
1 polymer ?
#
loop_
_entity_poly.entity_id
_entity_poly.type
_entity_poly.pdbx_seq_one_letter_code
_entity_poly.pdbx_strand_id
1 'polypeptide(L)'
;MKQGIELNNKDYKVIARHIMQAIQLDNGYGHVEGISYPDKWVSKLSKSLQIFFEANPDKFTDEDVENISLGGYDENLEIYGDLIGWSELDKVLNDYFDEGMGVGIVEEKPRIMHTYHRVKK
;
A
#
# COMPACT_ATOMS: atom_id res chain seq x y z
N MET A 1 -19.00 6.18 -0.15
CA MET A 1 -18.77 5.95 -1.59
C MET A 1 -17.57 5.02 -1.66
N LYS A 2 -17.75 3.75 -2.04
CA LYS A 2 -16.63 2.83 -2.26
C LYS A 2 -15.96 3.29 -3.56
N GLN A 3 -14.77 3.88 -3.48
CA GLN A 3 -13.95 4.11 -4.66
C GLN A 3 -13.42 2.74 -5.08
N GLY A 4 -14.13 2.07 -5.99
CA GLY A 4 -13.62 0.87 -6.64
C GLY A 4 -12.40 1.28 -7.46
N ILE A 5 -11.29 0.58 -7.26
CA ILE A 5 -10.08 0.78 -8.05
C ILE A 5 -10.40 0.22 -9.43
N GLU A 6 -10.39 1.05 -10.47
CA GLU A 6 -10.37 0.50 -11.83
C GLU A 6 -8.99 -0.13 -12.04
N LEU A 7 -8.83 -1.43 -11.76
CA LEU A 7 -7.65 -2.25 -12.07
C LEU A 7 -7.43 -2.44 -13.59
N ASN A 8 -7.78 -1.46 -14.40
CA ASN A 8 -7.65 -1.49 -15.86
C ASN A 8 -6.20 -1.27 -16.34
N ASN A 9 -5.24 -1.07 -15.43
CA ASN A 9 -3.84 -0.88 -15.77
C ASN A 9 -2.94 -1.66 -14.81
N LYS A 10 -2.09 -2.54 -15.32
CA LYS A 10 -1.07 -3.30 -14.56
C LYS A 10 0.08 -2.39 -14.09
N ASP A 11 -0.25 -1.25 -13.49
CA ASP A 11 0.72 -0.38 -12.85
C ASP A 11 0.95 -0.87 -11.41
N TYR A 12 1.84 -1.86 -11.28
CA TYR A 12 2.15 -2.48 -9.99
C TYR A 12 2.72 -1.50 -8.97
N LYS A 13 3.24 -0.32 -9.37
CA LYS A 13 3.65 0.71 -8.42
C LYS A 13 2.46 1.43 -7.81
N VAL A 14 1.41 1.69 -8.60
CA VAL A 14 0.15 2.25 -8.09
C VAL A 14 -0.49 1.25 -7.14
N ILE A 15 -0.55 -0.03 -7.52
CA ILE A 15 -1.15 -1.09 -6.69
C ILE A 15 -0.37 -1.28 -5.39
N ALA A 16 0.96 -1.33 -5.44
CA ALA A 16 1.79 -1.39 -4.24
C ALA A 16 1.46 -0.25 -3.25
N ARG A 17 1.31 0.99 -3.74
CA ARG A 17 0.93 2.13 -2.88
C ARG A 17 -0.46 1.99 -2.29
N HIS A 18 -1.41 1.42 -3.02
CA HIS A 18 -2.76 1.17 -2.50
C HIS A 18 -2.75 0.11 -1.40
N ILE A 19 -2.03 -1.00 -1.60
CA ILE A 19 -1.85 -2.04 -0.58
C ILE A 19 -1.19 -1.45 0.67
N MET A 20 -0.10 -0.70 0.51
CA MET A 20 0.59 -0.02 1.61
C MET A 20 -0.33 0.94 2.38
N GLN A 21 -1.21 1.65 1.68
CA GLN A 21 -2.18 2.56 2.27
C GLN A 21 -3.27 1.82 3.04
N ALA A 22 -3.83 0.74 2.45
CA ALA A 22 -4.83 -0.09 3.10
C ALA A 22 -4.30 -0.68 4.41
N ILE A 23 -3.09 -1.26 4.37
CA ILE A 23 -2.39 -1.78 5.56
C ILE A 23 -2.24 -0.71 6.65
N GLN A 24 -1.76 0.49 6.30
CA GLN A 24 -1.55 1.56 7.28
C GLN A 24 -2.87 2.03 7.91
N LEU A 25 -3.91 2.20 7.10
CA LEU A 25 -5.23 2.61 7.59
C LEU A 25 -5.82 1.59 8.57
N ASP A 26 -5.68 0.30 8.28
CA ASP A 26 -6.12 -0.78 9.15
C ASP A 26 -5.36 -0.81 10.48
N ASN A 27 -4.06 -0.50 10.45
CA ASN A 27 -3.21 -0.38 11.63
C ASN A 27 -3.39 0.95 12.41
N GLY A 28 -4.44 1.72 12.10
CA GLY A 28 -4.80 2.94 12.82
C GLY A 28 -3.95 4.16 12.47
N TYR A 29 -3.09 4.10 11.45
CA TYR A 29 -2.51 5.31 10.87
C TYR A 29 -3.64 6.07 10.18
N GLY A 30 -3.94 7.28 10.65
CA GLY A 30 -5.04 8.07 10.09
C GLY A 30 -4.89 8.33 8.60
N HIS A 31 -5.97 8.75 7.93
CA HIS A 31 -5.91 9.15 6.53
C HIS A 31 -5.00 10.39 6.38
N VAL A 32 -3.74 10.16 6.06
CA VAL A 32 -2.80 11.26 5.81
C VAL A 32 -2.81 11.52 4.31
N GLU A 33 -3.46 12.61 3.91
CA GLU A 33 -3.33 13.13 2.55
C GLU A 33 -1.86 13.50 2.27
N GLY A 34 -1.31 13.02 1.16
CA GLY A 34 0.07 13.31 0.76
C GLY A 34 1.14 12.43 1.40
N ILE A 35 0.80 11.23 1.87
CA ILE A 35 1.83 10.22 2.22
C ILE A 35 2.70 9.94 1.01
N SER A 36 4.00 10.20 1.15
CA SER A 36 5.01 9.70 0.25
C SER A 36 5.56 8.40 0.83
N TYR A 37 5.35 7.30 0.12
CA TYR A 37 5.92 6.01 0.47
C TYR A 37 7.37 5.94 0.01
N PRO A 38 8.32 5.51 0.85
CA PRO A 38 9.71 5.34 0.44
C PRO A 38 9.82 4.43 -0.80
N ASP A 39 10.52 4.90 -1.83
CA ASP A 39 10.66 4.17 -3.11
C ASP A 39 11.19 2.75 -2.95
N LYS A 40 11.98 2.48 -1.90
CA LYS A 40 12.48 1.14 -1.58
C LYS A 40 11.31 0.14 -1.39
N TRP A 41 10.26 0.55 -0.69
CA TRP A 41 9.11 -0.31 -0.39
C TRP A 41 8.17 -0.43 -1.57
N VAL A 42 7.89 0.70 -2.23
CA VAL A 42 7.09 0.71 -3.46
C VAL A 42 7.72 -0.21 -4.51
N SER A 43 9.04 -0.14 -4.68
CA SER A 43 9.74 -0.98 -5.67
C SER A 43 9.72 -2.46 -5.29
N LYS A 44 10.02 -2.81 -4.03
CA LYS A 44 9.96 -4.20 -3.55
C LYS A 44 8.57 -4.81 -3.74
N LEU A 45 7.53 -4.16 -3.21
CA LEU A 45 6.15 -4.64 -3.31
C LEU A 45 5.69 -4.71 -4.76
N SER A 46 5.94 -3.67 -5.56
CA SER A 46 5.53 -3.66 -6.98
C SER A 46 6.11 -4.85 -7.76
N LYS A 47 7.38 -5.22 -7.48
CA LYS A 47 8.04 -6.34 -8.15
C LYS A 47 7.46 -7.68 -7.71
N SER A 48 7.23 -7.88 -6.41
CA SER A 48 6.65 -9.14 -5.91
C SER A 48 5.19 -9.30 -6.35
N LEU A 49 4.39 -8.23 -6.34
CA LEU A 49 3.03 -8.22 -6.86
C LEU A 49 2.99 -8.52 -8.36
N GLN A 50 3.92 -7.95 -9.13
CA GLN A 50 4.04 -8.26 -10.55
C GLN A 50 4.28 -9.76 -10.77
N ILE A 51 5.27 -10.33 -10.08
CA ILE A 51 5.59 -11.76 -10.21
C ILE A 51 4.39 -12.62 -9.85
N PHE A 52 3.71 -12.31 -8.74
CA PHE A 52 2.55 -13.05 -8.27
C PHE A 52 1.37 -12.96 -9.25
N PHE A 53 0.95 -11.77 -9.67
CA PHE A 53 -0.23 -11.62 -10.54
C PHE A 53 0.04 -11.95 -12.01
N GLU A 54 1.29 -11.93 -12.48
CA GLU A 54 1.63 -12.44 -13.81
C GLU A 54 1.64 -13.97 -13.83
N ALA A 55 2.04 -14.62 -12.74
CA ALA A 55 1.98 -16.07 -12.60
C ALA A 55 0.56 -16.59 -12.32
N ASN A 56 -0.27 -15.78 -11.66
CA ASN A 56 -1.64 -16.13 -11.26
C ASN A 56 -2.63 -15.02 -11.71
N PRO A 57 -2.89 -14.88 -13.02
CA PRO A 57 -3.69 -13.79 -13.57
C PRO A 57 -5.16 -13.82 -13.16
N ASP A 58 -5.68 -14.98 -12.76
CA ASP A 58 -7.02 -15.17 -12.18
C ASP A 58 -7.15 -14.54 -10.79
N LYS A 59 -6.01 -14.28 -10.12
CA LYS A 59 -5.94 -13.61 -8.83
C LYS A 59 -5.75 -12.11 -8.92
N PHE A 60 -5.82 -11.54 -10.12
CA PHE A 60 -5.71 -10.09 -10.30
C PHE A 60 -7.09 -9.42 -10.24
N THR A 61 -7.73 -9.51 -9.07
CA THR A 61 -9.05 -8.93 -8.81
C THR A 61 -9.01 -7.91 -7.67
N ASP A 62 -10.03 -7.05 -7.58
CA ASP A 62 -10.15 -6.10 -6.46
C ASP A 62 -10.21 -6.84 -5.11
N GLU A 63 -10.91 -7.97 -5.07
CA GLU A 63 -11.06 -8.81 -3.88
C GLU A 63 -9.72 -9.41 -3.45
N ASP A 64 -8.92 -9.92 -4.39
CA ASP A 64 -7.60 -10.45 -4.08
C ASP A 64 -6.63 -9.35 -3.60
N VAL A 65 -6.68 -8.16 -4.20
CA VAL A 65 -5.88 -7.01 -3.73
C VAL A 65 -6.32 -6.60 -2.32
N GLU A 66 -7.61 -6.61 -2.03
CA GLU A 66 -8.15 -6.31 -0.69
C GLU A 66 -7.71 -7.38 0.34
N ASN A 67 -7.84 -8.67 0.01
CA ASN A 67 -7.42 -9.78 0.86
C ASN A 67 -5.91 -9.77 1.14
N ILE A 68 -5.09 -9.51 0.12
CA ILE A 68 -3.63 -9.40 0.31
C ILE A 68 -3.28 -8.20 1.21
N SER A 69 -4.08 -7.14 1.17
CA SER A 69 -3.84 -5.94 1.97
C SER A 69 -4.29 -6.07 3.43
N LEU A 70 -5.45 -6.71 3.65
CA LEU A 70 -6.18 -6.66 4.92
C LEU A 70 -6.45 -8.04 5.53
N GLY A 71 -6.29 -9.11 4.75
CA GLY A 71 -6.57 -10.47 5.15
C GLY A 71 -5.59 -10.98 6.22
N GLY A 72 -6.08 -11.91 7.04
CA GLY A 72 -5.26 -12.58 8.05
C GLY A 72 -4.23 -13.52 7.42
N TYR A 73 -3.12 -13.75 8.12
CA TYR A 73 -2.07 -14.68 7.66
C TYR A 73 -2.63 -16.07 7.34
N ASP A 74 -3.46 -16.64 8.22
CA ASP A 74 -4.01 -17.99 8.04
C ASP A 74 -4.96 -18.07 6.82
N GLU A 75 -5.78 -17.05 6.61
CA GLU A 75 -6.71 -16.97 5.47
C GLU A 75 -5.96 -16.82 4.15
N ASN A 76 -4.98 -15.91 4.11
CA ASN A 76 -4.15 -15.70 2.93
C ASN A 76 -3.29 -16.93 2.61
N LEU A 77 -2.80 -17.65 3.63
CA LEU A 77 -2.08 -18.90 3.44
C LEU A 77 -2.98 -19.99 2.85
N GLU A 78 -4.24 -20.08 3.27
CA GLU A 78 -5.21 -21.04 2.71
C GLU A 78 -5.53 -20.74 1.23
N ILE A 79 -5.65 -19.46 0.85
CA ILE A 79 -6.05 -19.07 -0.51
C ILE A 79 -4.86 -19.03 -1.47
N TYR A 80 -3.70 -18.53 -1.02
CA TYR A 80 -2.56 -18.20 -1.86
C TYR A 80 -1.30 -19.02 -1.57
N GLY A 81 -1.25 -19.77 -0.46
CA GLY A 81 -0.06 -20.45 0.06
C GLY A 81 0.73 -21.26 -0.97
N ASP A 82 0.02 -21.97 -1.84
CA ASP A 82 0.58 -22.86 -2.86
C ASP A 82 0.81 -22.19 -4.22
N LEU A 83 0.44 -20.91 -4.37
CA LEU A 83 0.53 -20.18 -5.63
C LEU A 83 1.95 -19.66 -5.89
N ILE A 84 2.32 -19.65 -7.18
CA ILE A 84 3.65 -19.22 -7.60
C ILE A 84 3.85 -17.75 -7.23
N GLY A 85 4.96 -17.46 -6.55
CA GLY A 85 5.32 -16.10 -6.14
C GLY A 85 4.71 -15.65 -4.82
N TRP A 86 3.78 -16.40 -4.22
CA TRP A 86 3.16 -16.03 -2.94
C TRP A 86 4.19 -15.93 -1.81
N SER A 87 5.05 -16.94 -1.63
CA SER A 87 6.04 -16.96 -0.55
C SER A 87 6.97 -15.73 -0.56
N GLU A 88 7.33 -15.20 -1.74
CA GLU A 88 8.14 -13.98 -1.85
C GLU A 88 7.31 -12.72 -1.61
N LEU A 89 6.04 -12.70 -2.04
CA LEU A 89 5.13 -11.60 -1.75
C LEU A 89 4.84 -11.48 -0.25
N ASP A 90 4.48 -12.58 0.40
CA ASP A 90 4.25 -12.68 1.84
C ASP A 90 5.47 -12.19 2.64
N LYS A 91 6.67 -12.62 2.26
CA LYS A 91 7.91 -12.14 2.87
C LYS A 91 8.06 -10.62 2.75
N VAL A 92 7.82 -10.05 1.58
CA VAL A 92 7.95 -8.59 1.38
C VAL A 92 6.87 -7.82 2.13
N LEU A 93 5.66 -8.37 2.26
CA LEU A 93 4.60 -7.81 3.09
C LEU A 93 5.01 -7.81 4.56
N ASN A 94 5.49 -8.93 5.08
CA ASN A 94 6.00 -9.05 6.45
C ASN A 94 7.17 -8.07 6.71
N ASP A 95 8.15 -7.99 5.82
CA ASP A 95 9.23 -6.99 5.90
C ASP A 95 8.67 -5.55 5.95
N TYR A 96 7.63 -5.25 5.18
CA TYR A 96 6.98 -3.94 5.18
C TYR A 96 6.23 -3.66 6.49
N PHE A 97 5.58 -4.67 7.08
CA PHE A 97 4.97 -4.56 8.40
C PHE A 97 6.02 -4.25 9.47
N ASP A 98 7.13 -4.98 9.48
CA ASP A 98 8.17 -4.87 10.51
C ASP A 98 8.98 -3.56 10.42
N GLU A 99 9.39 -3.18 9.20
CA GLU A 99 10.35 -2.09 9.00
C GLU A 99 9.78 -0.91 8.19
N GLY A 100 8.66 -1.10 7.51
CA GLY A 100 8.15 -0.17 6.50
C GLY A 100 7.02 0.74 6.96
N MET A 101 6.19 0.30 7.90
CA MET A 101 5.07 1.11 8.39
C MET A 101 5.53 2.35 9.18
N GLY A 102 6.69 2.28 9.85
CA GLY A 102 7.24 3.40 10.63
C GLY A 102 7.93 4.52 9.82
N VAL A 103 8.06 4.37 8.49
CA VAL A 103 8.83 5.31 7.62
C VAL A 103 7.96 6.10 6.64
N GLY A 104 6.64 6.16 6.85
CA GLY A 104 5.79 7.10 6.13
C GLY A 104 6.21 8.53 6.44
N ILE A 105 6.90 9.19 5.51
CA ILE A 105 7.18 10.61 5.63
C ILE A 105 5.90 11.32 5.23
N VAL A 106 5.22 11.94 6.21
CA VAL A 106 4.28 13.00 5.91
C VAL A 106 5.12 14.11 5.29
N GLU A 107 5.05 14.29 3.97
CA GLU A 107 5.50 15.55 3.40
C GLU A 107 4.55 16.60 3.98
N GLU A 108 4.97 17.26 5.07
CA GLU A 108 4.31 18.46 5.53
C GLU A 108 4.32 19.42 4.35
N LYS A 109 3.20 19.52 3.62
CA LYS A 109 2.95 20.68 2.79
C LYS A 109 3.23 21.88 3.69
N PRO A 110 4.21 22.75 3.36
CA PRO A 110 4.56 23.85 4.24
C PRO A 110 3.27 24.58 4.55
N ARG A 111 2.87 24.58 5.83
CA ARG A 111 1.71 25.37 6.26
C ARG A 111 2.04 26.79 5.83
N ILE A 112 1.28 27.32 4.89
CA ILE A 112 1.32 28.74 4.57
C ILE A 112 0.91 29.41 5.88
N MET A 113 1.90 29.88 6.65
CA MET A 113 1.66 30.78 7.76
C MET A 113 1.04 32.01 7.12
N HIS A 114 -0.28 32.14 7.23
CA HIS A 114 -0.92 33.45 7.09
C HIS A 114 -0.37 34.29 8.24
N THR A 115 0.74 34.98 7.98
CA THR A 115 1.21 36.06 8.85
C THR A 115 0.10 37.09 8.89
N TYR A 116 -0.66 37.10 9.98
CA TYR A 116 -1.52 38.23 10.31
C TYR A 116 -0.63 39.46 10.37
N HIS A 117 -0.69 40.28 9.31
CA HIS A 117 -0.21 41.64 9.37
C HIS A 117 -1.06 42.34 10.42
N ARG A 118 -0.53 42.42 11.64
CA ARG A 118 -1.05 43.27 12.70
C ARG A 118 -0.87 44.70 12.20
N VAL A 119 -1.90 45.23 11.54
CA VAL A 119 -1.97 46.64 11.17
C VAL A 119 -1.81 47.42 12.48
N LYS A 120 -0.65 48.05 12.65
CA LYS A 120 -0.40 48.98 13.75
C LYS A 120 -0.82 50.36 13.28
N LYS A 121 -1.71 50.95 14.10
CA LYS A 121 -2.20 52.33 14.14
C LYS A 121 -3.32 52.68 13.17
#